data_AF-A0A7K4JLX5-F1
#
_entry.id   AF-A0A7K4JLX5-F1
#
_cell.length_a   1.000
_cell.length_b   1.000
_cell.length_c   1.000
_cell.angle_alpha   90.00
_cell.angle_beta   90.00
_cell.angle_gamma   90.00
#
_symmetry.space_group_name_H-M   'P 1'
#
loop_
_entity.id
_entity.type
_entity.pdbx_description
1 polymer ?
#
loop_
_entity_poly.entity_id
_entity_poly.type
_entity_poly.pdbx_seq_one_letter_code
_entity_poly.pdbx_strand_id
1 'polypeptide(L)'
;SHCPPQGAGSLFHIRLAGGSTPCPYLSPRDPHPLCHPAVDRALRLSGAGGPPHVKLTVEWDLSTKERLFGDIREEVVQDAESVRLQAQAHQQQSCSLEECFQLYTKEEQLAPDDAWRCPHCKVPQQGMVKLSLWTLPDILIIHLKRFRQVAARRHKLSTLVQFPLRGLDMAPHMAPWGPGSWGHQQPPPRHPPSSPHDSLYDLYAVCYHHGGMNGGHYTGEWGHRECRERGGGWY
;
A
#
# COMPACT_ATOMS: atom_id res chain seq x y z
N SER A 1 40.37 6.70 -23.62
CA SER A 1 40.36 8.14 -23.96
C SER A 1 39.54 8.87 -22.92
N HIS A 2 40.15 9.86 -22.28
CA HIS A 2 39.72 10.52 -21.05
C HIS A 2 38.38 11.26 -21.18
N CYS A 3 37.50 11.07 -20.19
CA CYS A 3 36.35 11.95 -19.95
C CYS A 3 36.87 13.22 -19.24
N PRO A 4 36.64 14.44 -19.75
CA PRO A 4 37.18 15.65 -19.17
C PRO A 4 36.49 15.99 -17.84
N PRO A 5 37.21 16.59 -16.87
CA PRO A 5 36.61 17.05 -15.63
C PRO A 5 35.81 18.34 -15.83
N GLN A 6 34.85 18.44 -14.93
CA GLN A 6 33.77 19.42 -14.72
C GLN A 6 34.15 20.90 -14.90
N GLY A 7 33.22 21.66 -15.51
CA GLY A 7 33.22 23.12 -15.53
C GLY A 7 31.94 23.69 -16.18
N ALA A 8 31.21 24.50 -15.40
CA ALA A 8 29.81 24.95 -15.49
C ALA A 8 28.79 23.92 -14.94
N GLY A 9 28.35 24.17 -13.70
CA GLY A 9 27.56 23.25 -12.88
C GLY A 9 26.21 22.90 -13.49
N SER A 10 26.07 21.65 -13.93
CA SER A 10 24.79 21.08 -14.31
C SER A 10 23.95 20.90 -13.04
N LEU A 11 22.73 21.46 -13.02
CA LEU A 11 21.84 21.36 -11.85
C LEU A 11 21.38 19.92 -11.58
N PHE A 12 21.39 19.08 -12.61
CA PHE A 12 21.03 17.69 -12.50
C PHE A 12 21.66 16.89 -13.64
N HIS A 13 21.87 15.61 -13.43
CA HIS A 13 22.33 14.65 -14.40
C HIS A 13 21.19 13.71 -14.79
N ILE A 14 21.04 13.43 -16.08
CA ILE A 14 20.06 12.47 -16.58
C ILE A 14 20.79 11.17 -16.93
N ARG A 15 20.31 10.05 -16.40
CA ARG A 15 20.83 8.71 -16.63
C ARG A 15 19.75 7.80 -17.21
N LEU A 16 20.12 6.89 -18.11
CA LEU A 16 19.24 5.79 -18.50
C LEU A 16 19.24 4.69 -17.43
N ALA A 17 18.05 4.26 -17.04
CA ALA A 17 17.86 3.20 -16.07
C ALA A 17 17.66 1.85 -16.79
N GLY A 18 18.47 0.84 -16.43
CA GLY A 18 18.24 -0.56 -16.81
C GLY A 18 19.10 -1.14 -17.95
N GLY A 19 20.43 -1.03 -17.88
CA GLY A 19 21.33 -1.79 -18.78
C GLY A 19 22.81 -1.64 -18.43
N SER A 20 23.63 -2.61 -18.84
CA SER A 20 25.10 -2.61 -18.69
C SER A 20 25.80 -1.71 -19.73
N THR A 21 25.33 -0.47 -19.90
CA THR A 21 25.92 0.45 -20.86
C THR A 21 27.15 1.15 -20.26
N PRO A 22 28.26 1.27 -21.03
CA PRO A 22 29.53 1.82 -20.53
C PRO A 22 29.50 3.34 -20.26
N CYS A 23 28.42 4.03 -20.61
CA CYS A 23 28.20 5.43 -20.24
C CYS A 23 26.69 5.67 -20.12
N PRO A 24 26.11 5.60 -18.90
CA PRO A 24 24.67 5.63 -18.72
C PRO A 24 24.09 7.05 -18.67
N TYR A 25 24.95 8.08 -18.67
CA TYR A 25 24.55 9.49 -18.54
C TYR A 25 24.41 10.18 -19.90
N LEU A 26 23.36 10.99 -20.05
CA LEU A 26 23.16 11.87 -21.18
C LEU A 26 23.94 13.17 -20.95
N SER A 27 24.73 13.57 -21.95
CA SER A 27 25.51 14.79 -21.88
C SER A 27 24.59 16.01 -21.91
N PRO A 28 24.73 16.97 -20.99
CA PRO A 28 23.95 18.21 -21.01
C PRO A 28 24.36 19.15 -22.16
N ARG A 29 25.46 18.84 -22.85
CA ARG A 29 25.94 19.59 -24.03
C ARG A 29 25.49 18.99 -25.35
N ASP A 30 24.81 17.85 -25.32
CA ASP A 30 24.22 17.25 -26.52
C ASP A 30 22.94 18.02 -26.88
N PRO A 31 22.82 18.57 -28.10
CA PRO A 31 21.60 19.26 -28.52
C PRO A 31 20.40 18.32 -28.69
N HIS A 32 20.61 17.01 -28.86
CA HIS A 32 19.56 16.02 -29.05
C HIS A 32 19.79 14.78 -28.18
N PRO A 33 19.75 14.90 -26.85
CA PRO A 33 20.13 13.84 -25.92
C PRO A 33 19.20 12.61 -26.01
N LEU A 34 17.98 12.78 -26.51
CA LEU A 34 17.01 11.70 -26.76
C LEU A 34 17.26 10.94 -28.06
N CYS A 35 18.06 11.49 -28.98
CA CYS A 35 18.50 10.82 -30.21
C CYS A 35 19.85 10.10 -30.01
N HIS A 36 20.32 10.00 -28.77
CA HIS A 36 21.59 9.38 -28.45
C HIS A 36 21.51 7.84 -28.67
N PRO A 37 22.54 7.18 -29.22
CA PRO A 37 22.51 5.73 -29.49
C PRO A 37 22.21 4.85 -28.27
N ALA A 38 22.44 5.35 -27.06
CA ALA A 38 22.06 4.66 -25.83
C ALA A 38 20.53 4.60 -25.61
N VAL A 39 19.81 5.65 -26.00
CA VAL A 39 18.34 5.74 -25.94
C VAL A 39 17.72 4.77 -26.94
N ASP A 40 18.25 4.73 -28.15
CA ASP A 40 17.85 3.77 -29.18
C ASP A 40 18.04 2.31 -28.74
N ARG A 41 19.14 2.00 -28.04
CA ARG A 41 19.37 0.66 -27.51
C ARG A 41 18.38 0.33 -26.38
N ALA A 42 18.09 1.28 -25.49
CA ALA A 42 17.13 1.06 -24.42
C ALA A 42 15.69 0.86 -24.92
N LEU A 43 15.28 1.58 -25.97
CA LEU A 43 13.99 1.38 -26.63
C LEU A 43 13.86 -0.05 -27.20
N ARG A 44 14.93 -0.59 -27.80
CA ARG A 44 14.96 -1.96 -28.34
C ARG A 44 14.93 -3.04 -27.25
N LEU A 45 15.30 -2.70 -26.02
CA LEU A 45 15.34 -3.61 -24.87
C LEU A 45 14.07 -3.54 -24.00
N SER A 46 13.08 -2.72 -24.37
CA SER A 46 11.79 -2.66 -23.69
C SER A 46 11.12 -4.06 -23.69
N GLY A 47 10.83 -4.59 -22.50
CA GLY A 47 10.22 -5.90 -22.34
C GLY A 47 8.80 -6.01 -22.90
N ALA A 48 8.31 -7.24 -23.09
CA ALA A 48 6.96 -7.49 -23.59
C ALA A 48 5.90 -7.04 -22.58
N GLY A 49 5.00 -6.12 -22.99
CA GLY A 49 3.89 -5.67 -22.15
C GLY A 49 3.35 -4.25 -22.40
N GLY A 50 3.88 -3.49 -23.36
CA GLY A 50 3.39 -2.14 -23.68
C GLY A 50 4.18 -1.45 -24.80
N PRO A 51 3.88 -0.18 -25.11
CA PRO A 51 4.65 0.61 -26.07
C PRO A 51 6.14 0.69 -25.66
N PRO A 52 7.08 0.74 -26.64
CA PRO A 52 8.49 0.96 -26.34
C PRO A 52 8.69 2.21 -25.50
N HIS A 53 9.45 2.10 -24.42
CA HIS A 53 9.67 3.20 -23.48
C HIS A 53 11.08 3.18 -22.91
N VAL A 54 11.55 4.35 -22.45
CA VAL A 54 12.86 4.49 -21.81
C VAL A 54 12.65 5.00 -20.40
N LYS A 55 13.31 4.37 -19.42
CA LYS A 55 13.31 4.87 -18.05
C LYS A 55 14.52 5.79 -17.87
N LEU A 56 14.26 7.03 -17.47
CA LEU A 56 15.28 8.02 -17.14
C LEU A 56 15.31 8.24 -15.63
N THR A 57 16.51 8.37 -15.08
CA THR A 57 16.76 8.78 -13.70
C THR A 57 17.38 10.17 -13.74
N VAL A 58 16.78 11.11 -13.01
CA VAL A 58 17.31 12.45 -12.83
C VAL A 58 17.98 12.48 -11.46
N GLU A 59 19.27 12.79 -11.43
CA GLU A 59 20.11 12.82 -10.23
C GLU A 59 20.55 14.26 -10.00
N TRP A 60 20.42 14.76 -8.78
CA TRP A 60 20.95 16.07 -8.37
C TRP A 60 21.83 15.88 -7.14
N ASP A 61 22.85 16.71 -7.01
CA ASP A 61 23.64 16.74 -5.78
C ASP A 61 22.83 17.36 -4.63
N LEU A 62 23.23 17.04 -3.40
CA LEU A 62 22.52 17.48 -2.19
C LEU A 62 22.44 19.01 -2.08
N SER A 63 23.51 19.72 -2.45
CA SER A 63 23.54 21.19 -2.40
C SER A 63 22.59 21.81 -3.43
N THR A 64 22.44 21.19 -4.59
CA THR A 64 21.47 21.60 -5.61
C THR A 64 20.04 21.28 -5.18
N LYS A 65 19.82 20.13 -4.54
CA LYS A 65 18.53 19.80 -3.93
C LYS A 65 18.11 20.86 -2.90
N GLU A 66 18.99 21.16 -1.96
CA GLU A 66 18.73 22.13 -0.87
C GLU A 66 18.53 23.54 -1.41
N ARG A 67 19.27 23.94 -2.44
CA ARG A 67 19.12 25.25 -3.07
C ARG A 67 17.83 25.40 -3.89
N LEU A 68 17.42 24.36 -4.62
CA LEU A 68 16.24 24.41 -5.50
C LEU A 68 14.93 24.11 -4.77
N PHE A 69 14.97 23.19 -3.80
CA PHE A 69 13.78 22.66 -3.13
C PHE A 69 13.76 22.92 -1.62
N GLY A 70 14.82 23.49 -1.04
CA GLY A 70 14.89 23.79 0.39
C GLY A 70 14.86 22.56 1.29
N ASP A 71 14.65 22.80 2.58
CA ASP A 71 14.17 21.79 3.52
C ASP A 71 12.70 21.54 3.15
N ILE A 72 12.38 20.36 2.60
CA ILE A 72 11.00 19.95 2.30
C ILE A 72 10.32 19.64 3.65
N ARG A 73 10.24 20.64 4.51
CA ARG A 73 9.32 20.64 5.64
C ARG A 73 7.98 20.91 5.01
N GLU A 74 7.12 19.87 5.01
CA GLU A 74 5.68 19.93 4.79
C GLU A 74 5.23 21.30 4.25
N GLU A 75 5.34 21.51 2.94
CA GLU A 75 4.48 22.50 2.35
C GLU A 75 3.09 21.91 2.52
N VAL A 76 2.43 22.26 3.64
CA VAL A 76 1.03 21.97 3.87
C VAL A 76 0.32 22.76 2.79
N VAL A 77 0.15 22.14 1.63
CA VAL A 77 -0.67 22.66 0.56
C VAL A 77 -2.02 22.91 1.19
N GLN A 78 -2.39 24.19 1.31
CA GLN A 78 -3.71 24.52 1.82
C GLN A 78 -4.71 23.89 0.86
N ASP A 79 -5.46 22.91 1.38
CA ASP A 79 -6.47 22.20 0.61
C ASP A 79 -7.32 23.19 -0.18
N ALA A 80 -7.47 22.96 -1.48
CA ALA A 80 -8.38 23.75 -2.29
C ALA A 80 -9.80 23.70 -1.69
N GLU A 81 -10.61 24.72 -1.94
CA GLU A 81 -11.99 24.79 -1.44
C GLU A 81 -12.80 23.53 -1.83
N SER A 82 -12.55 22.96 -3.02
CA SER A 82 -13.15 21.71 -3.47
C SER A 82 -12.79 20.51 -2.59
N VAL A 83 -11.55 20.42 -2.10
CA VAL A 83 -11.08 19.37 -1.19
C VAL A 83 -11.73 19.54 0.18
N ARG A 84 -11.84 20.78 0.68
CA ARG A 84 -12.53 21.10 1.93
C ARG A 84 -14.02 20.81 1.86
N LEU A 85 -14.69 21.16 0.77
CA LEU A 85 -16.11 20.86 0.53
C LEU A 85 -16.34 19.35 0.39
N GLN A 86 -15.42 18.63 -0.23
CA GLN A 86 -15.48 17.17 -0.31
C GLN A 86 -15.24 16.51 1.06
N ALA A 87 -14.34 17.05 1.89
CA ALA A 87 -14.16 16.62 3.27
C ALA A 87 -15.40 16.90 4.15
N GLN A 88 -16.05 18.05 3.96
CA GLN A 88 -17.32 18.38 4.61
C GLN A 88 -18.47 17.50 4.12
N ALA A 89 -18.54 17.17 2.83
CA ALA A 89 -19.50 16.18 2.30
C ALA A 89 -19.25 14.77 2.85
N HIS A 90 -17.99 14.45 3.21
CA HIS A 90 -17.60 13.24 3.93
C HIS A 90 -17.81 13.30 5.45
N GLN A 91 -18.48 14.33 6.01
CA GLN A 91 -18.99 14.28 7.40
C GLN A 91 -20.03 13.16 7.62
N GLN A 92 -20.41 12.42 6.59
CA GLN A 92 -21.29 11.27 6.69
C GLN A 92 -20.50 10.01 7.07
N GLN A 93 -20.68 9.59 8.33
CA GLN A 93 -20.19 8.34 8.94
C GLN A 93 -18.67 8.12 8.83
N SER A 94 -17.98 8.27 9.96
CA SER A 94 -16.68 7.64 10.19
C SER A 94 -16.85 6.36 10.98
N CYS A 95 -15.92 5.43 10.83
CA CYS A 95 -15.75 4.29 11.73
C CYS A 95 -14.26 4.09 12.02
N SER A 96 -13.96 3.31 13.04
CA SER A 96 -12.62 2.84 13.35
C SER A 96 -12.31 1.54 12.62
N LEU A 97 -11.01 1.27 12.43
CA LEU A 97 -10.54 -0.02 11.94
C LEU A 97 -10.93 -1.16 12.90
N GLU A 98 -10.99 -0.87 14.19
CA GLU A 98 -11.45 -1.83 15.20
C GLU A 98 -12.91 -2.23 14.99
N GLU A 99 -13.81 -1.27 14.72
CA GLU A 99 -15.20 -1.57 14.35
C GLU A 99 -15.28 -2.42 13.07
N CYS A 100 -14.37 -2.21 12.11
CA CYS A 100 -14.30 -3.03 10.90
C CYS A 100 -13.91 -4.48 11.23
N PHE A 101 -12.96 -4.69 12.14
CA PHE A 101 -12.58 -6.03 12.59
C PHE A 101 -13.70 -6.71 13.36
N GLN A 102 -14.36 -5.99 14.28
CA GLN A 102 -15.50 -6.52 15.02
C GLN A 102 -16.62 -7.00 14.08
N LEU A 103 -16.89 -6.27 13.00
CA LEU A 103 -17.83 -6.69 11.96
C LEU A 103 -17.30 -7.91 11.19
N TYR A 104 -16.02 -7.94 10.85
CA TYR A 104 -15.41 -9.02 10.08
C TYR A 104 -15.37 -10.36 10.85
N THR A 105 -15.15 -10.33 12.16
CA THR A 105 -15.12 -11.51 13.04
C THR A 105 -16.43 -11.74 13.78
N LYS A 106 -17.50 -11.01 13.42
CA LYS A 106 -18.82 -11.17 14.02
C LYS A 106 -19.36 -12.56 13.70
N GLU A 107 -20.03 -13.16 14.67
CA GLU A 107 -20.79 -14.39 14.43
C GLU A 107 -22.05 -14.07 13.64
N GLU A 108 -22.28 -14.81 12.56
CA GLU A 108 -23.39 -14.63 11.64
C GLU A 108 -24.18 -15.94 11.49
N GLN A 109 -25.50 -15.83 11.41
CA GLN A 109 -26.36 -16.98 11.11
C GLN A 109 -26.38 -17.23 9.60
N LEU A 110 -26.19 -18.48 9.20
CA LEU A 110 -26.28 -18.86 7.79
C LEU A 110 -27.69 -18.60 7.25
N ALA A 111 -27.75 -18.00 6.06
CA ALA A 111 -28.99 -17.89 5.30
C ALA A 111 -29.55 -19.30 5.00
N PRO A 112 -30.86 -19.45 4.78
CA PRO A 112 -31.46 -20.75 4.46
C PRO A 112 -30.78 -21.44 3.27
N ASP A 113 -30.40 -20.66 2.26
CA ASP A 113 -29.77 -21.14 1.04
C ASP A 113 -28.29 -21.54 1.24
N ASP A 114 -27.66 -21.05 2.31
CA ASP A 114 -26.27 -21.33 2.70
C ASP A 114 -26.19 -22.32 3.89
N ALA A 115 -27.29 -23.00 4.22
CA ALA A 115 -27.37 -23.89 5.38
C ALA A 115 -26.34 -25.01 5.30
N TRP A 116 -25.56 -25.19 6.38
CA TRP A 116 -24.55 -26.24 6.45
C TRP A 116 -25.22 -27.60 6.68
N ARG A 117 -24.73 -28.65 6.02
CA ARG A 117 -25.24 -30.01 6.25
C ARG A 117 -24.51 -30.65 7.42
N CYS A 118 -25.22 -30.82 8.54
CA CYS A 118 -24.64 -31.42 9.74
C CYS A 118 -24.23 -32.89 9.50
N PRO A 119 -22.98 -33.30 9.77
CA PRO A 119 -22.52 -34.68 9.58
C PRO A 119 -23.15 -35.65 10.57
N HIS A 120 -23.70 -35.17 11.69
CA HIS A 120 -24.43 -35.99 12.66
C HIS A 120 -25.92 -36.12 12.28
N CYS A 121 -26.62 -34.99 12.09
CA CYS A 121 -28.05 -34.98 11.79
C CYS A 121 -28.38 -35.34 10.33
N LYS A 122 -27.40 -35.26 9.42
CA LYS A 122 -27.51 -35.51 7.96
C LYS A 122 -28.49 -34.60 7.21
N VAL A 123 -28.96 -33.52 7.84
CA VAL A 123 -29.88 -32.52 7.27
C VAL A 123 -29.23 -31.13 7.23
N PRO A 124 -29.68 -30.23 6.32
CA PRO A 124 -29.27 -28.82 6.33
C PRO A 124 -29.68 -28.14 7.64
N GLN A 125 -28.80 -27.31 8.19
CA GLN A 125 -28.99 -26.56 9.43
C GLN A 125 -28.51 -25.13 9.23
N GLN A 126 -29.29 -24.15 9.70
CA GLN A 126 -28.88 -22.75 9.73
C GLN A 126 -28.02 -22.49 10.97
N GLY A 127 -26.80 -23.03 10.92
CA GLY A 127 -25.80 -22.86 11.97
C GLY A 127 -25.32 -21.40 12.08
N MET A 128 -24.56 -21.15 13.14
CA MET A 128 -23.78 -19.92 13.28
C MET A 128 -22.36 -20.14 12.76
N VAL A 129 -21.83 -19.15 12.06
CA VAL A 129 -20.44 -19.14 11.56
C VAL A 129 -19.76 -17.92 12.14
N LYS A 130 -18.57 -18.14 12.70
CA LYS A 130 -17.69 -17.09 13.18
C LYS A 130 -16.32 -17.24 12.53
N LEU A 131 -15.82 -16.15 11.99
CA LEU A 131 -14.46 -16.07 11.46
C LEU A 131 -13.51 -15.58 12.55
N SER A 132 -12.30 -16.14 12.62
CA SER A 132 -11.26 -15.72 13.57
C SER A 132 -9.87 -15.94 12.98
N LEU A 133 -8.90 -15.13 13.41
CA LEU A 133 -7.51 -15.23 12.93
C LEU A 133 -6.76 -16.32 13.71
N TRP A 134 -6.12 -17.24 12.99
CA TRP A 134 -5.38 -18.33 13.62
C TRP A 134 -3.92 -17.97 13.91
N THR A 135 -3.25 -17.37 12.92
CA THR A 135 -1.85 -16.93 13.01
C THR A 135 -1.72 -15.54 12.41
N LEU A 136 -0.74 -14.79 12.90
CA LEU A 136 -0.43 -13.45 12.44
C LEU A 136 0.87 -13.46 11.60
N PRO A 137 0.92 -12.80 10.43
CA PRO A 137 2.13 -12.71 9.60
C PRO A 137 3.04 -11.54 10.01
N ASP A 138 4.34 -11.59 9.72
CA ASP A 138 5.25 -10.47 10.01
C ASP A 138 4.83 -9.16 9.30
N ILE A 139 4.21 -9.29 8.12
CA ILE A 139 3.63 -8.17 7.36
C ILE A 139 2.14 -8.43 7.19
N LEU A 140 1.32 -7.63 7.88
CA LEU A 140 -0.14 -7.69 7.79
C LEU A 140 -0.65 -6.70 6.74
N ILE A 141 -1.38 -7.20 5.74
CA ILE A 141 -2.05 -6.39 4.73
C ILE A 141 -3.54 -6.32 5.05
N ILE A 142 -4.04 -5.11 5.27
CA ILE A 142 -5.46 -4.86 5.55
C ILE A 142 -6.09 -4.21 4.32
N HIS A 143 -7.06 -4.90 3.71
CA HIS A 143 -7.82 -4.36 2.59
C HIS A 143 -9.23 -3.97 3.03
N LEU A 144 -9.53 -2.68 2.93
CA LEU A 144 -10.88 -2.16 3.16
C LEU A 144 -11.75 -2.40 1.92
N LYS A 145 -12.79 -3.23 2.04
CA LYS A 145 -13.72 -3.57 0.94
C LYS A 145 -14.63 -2.40 0.57
N ARG A 146 -14.07 -1.38 -0.08
CA ARG A 146 -14.76 -0.13 -0.42
C ARG A 146 -15.65 -0.23 -1.65
N PHE A 147 -15.41 -1.18 -2.55
CA PHE A 147 -16.20 -1.31 -3.76
C PHE A 147 -17.33 -2.31 -3.57
N ARG A 148 -18.55 -1.87 -3.88
CA ARG A 148 -19.75 -2.70 -3.85
C ARG A 148 -20.46 -2.60 -5.20
N GLN A 149 -20.80 -3.75 -5.77
CA GLN A 149 -21.69 -3.83 -6.93
C GLN A 149 -23.01 -4.48 -6.48
N VAL A 150 -24.12 -3.79 -6.73
CA VAL A 150 -25.47 -4.31 -6.48
C VAL A 150 -26.25 -4.15 -7.77
N ALA A 151 -26.63 -5.28 -8.37
CA ALA A 151 -27.17 -5.34 -9.73
C ALA A 151 -26.26 -4.57 -10.72
N ALA A 152 -26.80 -3.62 -11.47
CA ALA A 152 -26.06 -2.78 -12.40
C ALA A 152 -25.32 -1.61 -11.74
N ARG A 153 -25.58 -1.31 -10.46
CA ARG A 153 -25.04 -0.13 -9.79
C ARG A 153 -23.74 -0.45 -9.08
N ARG A 154 -22.72 0.37 -9.34
CA ARG A 154 -21.38 0.26 -8.77
C ARG A 154 -21.12 1.45 -7.86
N HIS A 155 -20.66 1.17 -6.65
CA HIS A 155 -20.43 2.17 -5.62
C HIS A 155 -19.09 2.00 -4.97
N LYS A 156 -18.47 3.13 -4.63
CA LYS A 156 -17.33 3.20 -3.74
C LYS A 156 -17.79 3.80 -2.40
N LEU A 157 -17.50 3.11 -1.32
CA LEU A 157 -17.69 3.60 0.04
C LEU A 157 -16.58 4.59 0.37
N SER A 158 -16.98 5.83 0.65
CA SER A 158 -16.08 6.92 1.03
C SER A 158 -16.03 7.19 2.52
N THR A 159 -16.66 6.33 3.34
CA THR A 159 -16.57 6.30 4.80
C THR A 159 -15.12 6.46 5.26
N LEU A 160 -14.88 7.44 6.11
CA LEU A 160 -13.57 7.63 6.74
C LEU A 160 -13.32 6.49 7.73
N VAL A 161 -12.20 5.78 7.57
CA VAL A 161 -11.80 4.73 8.51
C VAL A 161 -10.61 5.24 9.30
N GLN A 162 -10.79 5.40 10.61
CA GLN A 162 -9.72 5.78 11.52
C GLN A 162 -8.89 4.55 11.88
N PHE A 163 -7.58 4.61 11.65
CA PHE A 163 -6.66 3.52 11.97
C PHE A 163 -5.45 4.05 12.74
N PRO A 164 -4.87 3.27 13.66
CA PRO A 164 -3.69 3.67 14.41
C PRO A 164 -2.44 3.60 13.52
N LEU A 165 -1.51 4.54 13.72
CA LEU A 165 -0.21 4.52 13.03
C LEU A 165 0.82 3.61 13.73
N ARG A 166 0.56 3.24 14.99
CA ARG A 166 1.42 2.41 15.84
C ARG A 166 0.56 1.59 16.79
N GLY A 167 1.05 0.42 17.18
CA GLY A 167 0.43 -0.40 18.21
C GLY A 167 -0.99 -0.85 17.90
N LEU A 168 -1.28 -1.19 16.64
CA LEU A 168 -2.50 -1.92 16.30
C LEU A 168 -2.44 -3.31 16.95
N ASP A 169 -3.33 -3.57 17.92
CA ASP A 169 -3.40 -4.86 18.61
C ASP A 169 -4.36 -5.82 17.91
N MET A 170 -3.81 -6.94 17.42
CA MET A 170 -4.57 -7.98 16.74
C MET A 170 -5.00 -9.12 17.69
N ALA A 171 -4.56 -9.15 18.95
CA ALA A 171 -4.88 -10.22 19.89
C ALA A 171 -6.38 -10.46 20.09
N PRO A 172 -7.25 -9.42 20.19
CA PRO A 172 -8.69 -9.62 20.37
C PRO A 172 -9.38 -10.35 19.20
N HIS A 173 -8.77 -10.31 18.01
CA HIS A 173 -9.31 -10.86 16.77
C HIS A 173 -8.84 -12.30 16.49
N MET A 174 -8.01 -12.85 17.38
CA MET A 174 -7.46 -14.19 17.27
C MET A 174 -8.41 -15.26 17.83
N ALA A 175 -8.34 -16.45 17.25
CA ALA A 175 -9.04 -17.61 17.76
C ALA A 175 -8.51 -17.98 19.16
N PRO A 176 -9.39 -18.40 20.10
CA PRO A 176 -8.96 -18.84 21.42
C PRO A 176 -7.99 -20.03 21.35
N TRP A 177 -6.84 -19.89 22.00
CA TRP A 177 -5.86 -20.96 22.13
C TRP A 177 -5.98 -21.63 23.50
N GLY A 178 -6.15 -22.95 23.54
CA GLY A 178 -6.19 -23.71 24.79
C GLY A 178 -6.15 -25.23 24.58
N PRO A 179 -5.71 -26.00 25.59
CA PRO A 179 -5.74 -27.47 25.55
C PRO A 179 -7.20 -27.93 25.49
N GLY A 180 -7.67 -28.36 24.32
CA GLY A 180 -9.04 -28.80 24.09
C GLY A 180 -9.75 -28.18 22.88
N SER A 181 -9.18 -27.13 22.26
CA SER A 181 -9.79 -26.50 21.07
C SER A 181 -9.64 -27.33 19.77
N TRP A 182 -8.98 -28.48 19.81
CA TRP A 182 -8.73 -29.31 18.62
C TRP A 182 -9.03 -30.78 18.82
N GLY A 183 -9.97 -31.28 18.03
CA GLY A 183 -9.96 -32.66 17.57
C GLY A 183 -8.95 -32.81 16.43
N HIS A 184 -7.96 -33.70 16.62
CA HIS A 184 -7.21 -34.42 15.58
C HIS A 184 -6.57 -33.68 14.39
N GLN A 185 -6.27 -32.38 14.45
CA GLN A 185 -5.53 -31.70 13.37
C GLN A 185 -4.13 -31.24 13.82
N GLN A 186 -3.15 -31.40 12.92
CA GLN A 186 -1.76 -31.03 13.15
C GLN A 186 -1.63 -29.52 13.38
N PRO A 187 -0.74 -29.07 14.29
CA PRO A 187 -0.51 -27.64 14.49
C PRO A 187 0.04 -27.02 13.19
N PRO A 188 -0.40 -25.82 12.81
CA PRO A 188 0.13 -25.15 11.63
C PRO A 188 1.61 -24.75 11.81
N PRO A 189 2.31 -24.42 10.71
CA PRO A 189 3.76 -24.13 10.72
C PRO A 189 4.17 -22.94 11.58
N ARG A 190 3.24 -22.02 11.89
CA ARG A 190 3.47 -20.89 12.77
C ARG A 190 2.71 -21.09 14.07
N HIS A 191 3.42 -20.94 15.18
CA HIS A 191 2.80 -20.87 16.49
C HIS A 191 1.97 -19.58 16.62
N PRO A 192 0.89 -19.59 17.42
CA PRO A 192 0.22 -18.36 17.81
C PRO A 192 1.19 -17.40 18.48
N PRO A 193 0.85 -16.11 18.56
CA PRO A 193 1.63 -15.16 19.34
C PRO A 193 1.83 -15.68 20.76
N SER A 194 3.09 -15.75 21.15
CA SER A 194 3.54 -16.23 22.45
C SER A 194 3.72 -15.09 23.45
N SER A 195 3.84 -13.86 22.92
CA SER A 195 3.92 -12.62 23.66
C SER A 195 2.90 -11.60 23.15
N PRO A 196 2.49 -10.59 23.96
CA PRO A 196 1.66 -9.49 23.49
C PRO A 196 2.32 -8.68 22.36
N HIS A 197 3.65 -8.70 22.24
CA HIS A 197 4.35 -7.98 21.17
C HIS A 197 4.18 -8.66 19.81
N ASP A 198 3.91 -9.96 19.79
CA ASP A 198 3.72 -10.74 18.57
C ASP A 198 2.38 -10.43 17.88
N SER A 199 1.48 -9.69 18.54
CA SER A 199 0.19 -9.24 18.00
C SER A 199 0.12 -7.75 17.66
N LEU A 200 1.19 -6.99 17.90
CA LEU A 200 1.24 -5.55 17.69
C LEU A 200 1.81 -5.19 16.31
N TYR A 201 1.14 -4.29 15.61
CA TYR A 201 1.57 -3.78 14.31
C TYR A 201 1.73 -2.26 14.29
N ASP A 202 2.80 -1.81 13.67
CA ASP A 202 2.99 -0.42 13.28
C ASP A 202 2.69 -0.26 11.79
N LEU A 203 1.98 0.80 11.41
CA LEU A 203 1.72 1.10 10.02
C LEU A 203 3.01 1.58 9.34
N TYR A 204 3.32 1.02 8.18
CA TYR A 204 4.48 1.42 7.38
C TYR A 204 4.11 1.90 5.96
N ALA A 205 2.92 1.58 5.45
CA ALA A 205 2.47 2.03 4.14
C ALA A 205 0.94 2.08 4.05
N VAL A 206 0.43 2.98 3.21
CA VAL A 206 -1.00 3.10 2.84
C VAL A 206 -1.10 3.21 1.33
N CYS A 207 -2.08 2.53 0.75
CA CYS A 207 -2.48 2.71 -0.65
C CYS A 207 -3.83 3.41 -0.69
N TYR A 208 -3.86 4.60 -1.28
CA TYR A 208 -5.07 5.38 -1.46
C TYR A 208 -5.65 5.16 -2.85
N HIS A 209 -6.97 5.28 -2.95
CA HIS A 209 -7.66 5.30 -4.22
C HIS A 209 -8.52 6.56 -4.31
N HIS A 210 -8.39 7.29 -5.41
CA HIS A 210 -9.20 8.46 -5.76
C HIS A 210 -10.08 8.13 -6.96
N GLY A 211 -11.27 8.73 -7.03
CA GLY A 211 -12.25 8.41 -8.08
C GLY A 211 -13.08 7.16 -7.80
N GLY A 212 -13.78 6.69 -8.84
CA GLY A 212 -14.80 5.65 -8.76
C GLY A 212 -14.36 4.33 -9.41
N MET A 213 -15.29 3.37 -9.49
CA MET A 213 -14.99 2.01 -9.97
C MET A 213 -14.74 1.93 -11.49
N ASN A 214 -15.22 2.91 -12.26
CA ASN A 214 -15.05 2.96 -13.72
C ASN A 214 -13.82 3.80 -14.15
N GLY A 215 -13.09 4.35 -13.19
CA GLY A 215 -11.96 5.25 -13.45
C GLY A 215 -11.52 5.90 -12.15
N GLY A 216 -10.24 5.75 -11.84
CA GLY A 216 -9.64 6.24 -10.61
C GLY A 216 -8.13 6.26 -10.69
N HIS A 217 -7.51 6.71 -9.60
CA HIS A 217 -6.08 6.86 -9.48
C HIS A 217 -5.63 6.31 -8.13
N TYR A 218 -4.56 5.53 -8.14
CA TYR A 218 -3.96 4.98 -6.92
C TYR A 218 -2.70 5.75 -6.59
N THR A 219 -2.60 6.19 -5.34
CA THR A 219 -1.39 6.79 -4.76
C THR A 219 -0.97 5.98 -3.54
N GLY A 220 0.26 6.14 -3.09
CA GLY A 220 0.75 5.45 -1.90
C GLY A 220 1.57 6.40 -1.04
N GLU A 221 1.49 6.18 0.26
CA GLU A 221 2.38 6.81 1.24
C GLU A 221 3.11 5.71 2.00
N TRP A 222 4.38 5.92 2.33
CA TRP A 222 5.16 4.98 3.13
C TRP A 222 6.10 5.69 4.10
N GLY A 223 6.30 5.07 5.25
CA GLY A 223 7.17 5.55 6.31
C GLY A 223 8.16 4.46 6.70
N HIS A 224 9.46 4.71 6.50
CA HIS A 224 10.49 3.78 6.98
C HIS A 224 10.62 3.89 8.50
N ARG A 225 10.55 2.76 9.21
CA ARG A 225 10.57 2.69 10.68
C ARG A 225 11.73 3.50 11.29
N GLU A 226 12.91 3.34 10.71
CA GLU A 226 14.15 3.95 11.17
C GLU A 226 14.23 5.46 10.87
N CYS A 227 13.59 5.92 9.80
CA CYS A 227 13.47 7.35 9.52
C CYS A 227 12.49 8.00 10.49
N ARG A 228 11.39 7.32 10.83
CA ARG A 228 10.33 7.82 11.72
C ARG A 228 10.79 7.97 13.18
N GLU A 229 11.69 7.11 13.65
CA GLU A 229 12.29 7.22 14.99
C GLU A 229 13.30 8.39 15.09
N ARG A 230 13.85 8.83 13.95
CA ARG A 230 14.77 9.97 13.85
C ARG A 230 14.09 11.29 13.46
N GLY A 231 12.76 11.34 13.48
CA GLY A 231 11.97 12.53 13.10
C GLY A 231 11.76 12.72 11.60
N GLY A 232 12.08 11.73 10.77
CA GLY A 232 11.76 11.71 9.34
C GLY A 232 10.26 11.45 9.08
N GLY A 233 9.73 12.10 8.05
CA GLY A 233 8.31 12.09 7.69
C GLY A 233 7.85 10.87 6.88
N TRP A 234 6.56 10.84 6.58
CA TRP A 234 5.96 9.98 5.55
C TRP A 234 6.31 10.53 4.15
N TYR A 235 6.48 9.64 3.17
CA TYR A 235 6.81 9.97 1.78
C TYR A 235 5.73 9.49 0.81
#